data_AF-A0A6L6WQ74-F1
#
_entry.id   AF-A0A6L6WQ74-F1
#
_cell.length_a   1.000
_cell.length_b   1.000
_cell.length_c   1.000
_cell.angle_alpha   90.00
_cell.angle_beta   90.00
_cell.angle_gamma   90.00
#
_symmetry.space_group_name_H-M   'P 1'
#
loop_
_entity.id
_entity.type
_entity.pdbx_description
1 polymer ?
#
loop_
_entity_poly.entity_id
_entity_poly.type
_entity_poly.pdbx_seq_one_letter_code
_entity_poly.pdbx_strand_id
1 'polypeptide(L)'
;MGDVYANYAALAAAETEGVSYERRTVDVTGATWTSIAIHGGGIEAGSGEMARYVGAGLMDHYEFAGIKASGNTDLHITSTNFDEPTCQALVAASIRTLSFHGYQGTDGVAATALGGLDTVRRDRVSDALTAAGFTVVTAPQEISGSDPANICNLNASSAGVQLEMSRQQRMDFFPGGDTSRTMRDSGQRTDAFYAYAAAVISAFDGEAKIDLGSVNVSRWATIAYGQADCDITVDMATDVLATGGSHFLALAGRFTDTDNCYLARVAFNTDQSITLTLRKRVSGTETLLATASTDLTHAAGRQFTARLQIVGRTLSAKVWQTDTAEPSAWLVSTTDSSLTGPGSVGMRSILSTTNSNTLPVTVSYDSFAQLGPQVFTVTRSVNEVAKAHAAGADVRLASPTILAL
;
A
#
# COMPACT_ATOMS: atom_id res chain seq x y z
N MET A 1 17.86 16.50 25.31
CA MET A 1 19.02 17.42 25.17
C MET A 1 18.83 18.13 23.85
N GLY A 2 19.13 19.42 23.75
CA GLY A 2 18.98 20.13 22.46
C GLY A 2 20.02 19.69 21.44
N ASP A 3 19.73 19.90 20.16
CA ASP A 3 20.66 19.60 19.06
C ASP A 3 21.95 20.40 19.20
N VAL A 4 23.08 19.77 18.85
CA VAL A 4 24.39 20.43 18.82
C VAL A 4 24.49 21.38 17.61
N TYR A 5 23.90 20.97 16.49
CA TYR A 5 23.90 21.71 15.23
C TYR A 5 22.52 22.24 14.93
N ALA A 6 22.45 23.52 14.53
CA ALA A 6 21.17 24.17 14.21
C ALA A 6 20.56 23.68 12.88
N ASN A 7 21.39 23.17 11.96
CA ASN A 7 21.00 22.71 10.62
C ASN A 7 22.13 21.85 10.00
N TYR A 8 21.88 21.28 8.80
CA TYR A 8 22.82 20.43 8.10
C TYR A 8 24.09 21.17 7.70
N ALA A 9 23.99 22.43 7.27
CA ALA A 9 25.16 23.22 6.89
C ALA A 9 26.16 23.40 8.06
N ALA A 10 25.65 23.63 9.27
CA ALA A 10 26.47 23.72 10.49
C ALA A 10 27.11 22.37 10.84
N LEU A 11 26.37 21.27 10.72
CA LEU A 11 26.89 19.92 10.94
C LEU A 11 27.98 19.57 9.93
N ALA A 12 27.73 19.78 8.64
CA ALA A 12 28.67 19.45 7.56
C ALA A 12 29.96 20.31 7.60
N ALA A 13 29.91 21.49 8.21
CA ALA A 13 31.10 22.31 8.46
C ALA A 13 31.97 21.79 9.62
N ALA A 14 31.37 21.07 10.58
CA ALA A 14 32.05 20.58 11.78
C ALA A 14 32.41 19.09 11.73
N GLU A 15 31.68 18.30 10.94
CA GLU A 15 31.77 16.85 10.86
C GLU A 15 32.21 16.39 9.46
N THR A 16 32.89 15.24 9.38
CA THR A 16 33.37 14.71 8.09
C THR A 16 32.51 13.54 7.61
N GLU A 17 31.92 13.66 6.43
CA GLU A 17 31.21 12.55 5.77
C GLU A 17 32.16 11.38 5.45
N GLY A 18 31.70 10.16 5.62
CA GLY A 18 32.51 8.94 5.54
C GLY A 18 33.33 8.63 6.81
N VAL A 19 33.34 9.55 7.79
CA VAL A 19 34.02 9.35 9.10
C VAL A 19 33.04 9.48 10.27
N SER A 20 32.33 10.60 10.35
CA SER A 20 31.35 10.90 11.40
C SER A 20 29.95 10.44 11.03
N TYR A 21 29.56 10.69 9.78
CA TYR A 21 28.25 10.33 9.23
C TYR A 21 28.37 9.86 7.78
N GLU A 22 27.32 9.28 7.24
CA GLU A 22 27.18 8.95 5.82
C GLU A 22 25.75 9.25 5.37
N ARG A 23 25.59 9.58 4.09
CA ARG A 23 24.28 9.68 3.45
C ARG A 23 24.10 8.53 2.47
N ARG A 24 22.90 7.96 2.43
CA ARG A 24 22.51 6.95 1.44
C ARG A 24 21.25 7.39 0.74
N THR A 25 21.21 7.15 -0.57
CA THR A 25 20.04 7.40 -1.40
C THR A 25 19.86 6.22 -2.35
N VAL A 26 18.62 5.78 -2.52
CA VAL A 26 18.25 4.77 -3.51
C VAL A 26 17.00 5.27 -4.24
N ASP A 27 17.11 5.42 -5.55
CA ASP A 27 15.97 5.79 -6.40
C ASP A 27 15.32 4.52 -6.95
N VAL A 28 13.98 4.45 -6.88
CA VAL A 28 13.17 3.36 -7.41
C VAL A 28 12.34 3.88 -8.58
N THR A 29 12.53 3.30 -9.76
CA THR A 29 11.86 3.77 -10.98
C THR A 29 10.35 3.72 -10.84
N GLY A 30 9.69 4.88 -10.96
CA GLY A 30 8.23 5.00 -10.88
C GLY A 30 7.69 5.05 -9.44
N ALA A 31 8.55 5.08 -8.42
CA ALA A 31 8.11 5.29 -7.06
C ALA A 31 7.45 6.67 -6.91
N THR A 32 6.40 6.70 -6.10
CA THR A 32 5.68 7.93 -5.71
C THR A 32 5.76 8.19 -4.22
N TRP A 33 6.47 7.31 -3.49
CA TRP A 33 6.64 7.34 -2.05
C TRP A 33 8.13 7.35 -1.73
N THR A 34 8.49 7.97 -0.61
CA THR A 34 9.84 7.96 -0.08
C THR A 34 9.88 7.44 1.35
N SER A 35 10.80 6.52 1.63
CA SER A 35 11.11 6.00 2.97
C SER A 35 12.41 6.65 3.48
N ILE A 36 12.33 7.42 4.56
CA ILE A 36 13.47 8.17 5.10
C ILE A 36 13.82 7.76 6.54
N ALA A 37 15.10 7.83 6.86
CA ALA A 37 15.62 7.84 8.24
C ALA A 37 16.69 8.93 8.36
N ILE A 38 16.27 10.12 8.82
CA ILE A 38 17.20 11.25 9.01
C ILE A 38 18.10 11.08 10.25
N HIS A 39 17.80 10.09 11.09
CA HIS A 39 18.54 9.73 12.29
C HIS A 39 18.97 8.25 12.26
N GLY A 40 19.41 7.79 11.10
CA GLY A 40 19.95 6.44 10.90
C GLY A 40 21.28 6.19 11.63
N GLY A 41 21.86 5.02 11.38
CA GLY A 41 23.14 4.68 12.01
C GLY A 41 23.04 4.61 13.53
N GLY A 42 24.05 5.13 14.22
CA GLY A 42 24.11 5.15 15.69
C GLY A 42 23.33 6.29 16.35
N ILE A 43 22.65 7.16 15.58
CA ILE A 43 21.85 8.27 16.12
C ILE A 43 20.62 7.68 16.81
N GLU A 44 19.80 6.95 16.06
CA GLU A 44 18.64 6.19 16.55
C GLU A 44 18.67 4.74 16.06
N ALA A 45 19.70 4.00 16.51
CA ALA A 45 20.00 2.63 16.05
C ALA A 45 18.76 1.74 15.81
N GLY A 46 18.61 1.24 14.57
CA GLY A 46 17.45 0.47 14.12
C GLY A 46 16.54 1.21 13.15
N SER A 47 16.49 2.55 13.19
CA SER A 47 15.64 3.37 12.30
C SER A 47 16.00 3.21 10.82
N GLY A 48 17.29 3.36 10.50
CA GLY A 48 17.80 3.23 9.14
C GLY A 48 17.63 1.82 8.56
N GLU A 49 17.82 0.78 9.39
CA GLU A 49 17.58 -0.59 8.97
C GLU A 49 16.11 -0.85 8.61
N MET A 50 15.17 -0.32 9.40
CA MET A 50 13.73 -0.43 9.12
C MET A 50 13.36 0.35 7.86
N ALA A 51 13.80 1.60 7.73
CA ALA A 51 13.54 2.44 6.56
C ALA A 51 14.04 1.80 5.26
N ARG A 52 15.25 1.24 5.28
CA ARG A 52 15.84 0.51 4.14
C ARG A 52 15.00 -0.70 3.75
N TYR A 53 14.57 -1.50 4.73
CA TYR A 53 13.82 -2.72 4.43
C TYR A 53 12.40 -2.42 3.92
N VAL A 54 11.69 -1.48 4.55
CA VAL A 54 10.34 -1.07 4.12
C VAL A 54 10.37 -0.43 2.72
N GLY A 55 11.38 0.38 2.42
CA GLY A 55 11.49 1.05 1.11
C GLY A 55 12.00 0.15 -0.03
N ALA A 56 12.63 -0.99 0.27
CA ALA A 56 13.37 -1.78 -0.71
C ALA A 56 12.52 -2.21 -1.91
N GLY A 57 12.79 -1.63 -3.08
CA GLY A 57 12.08 -1.94 -4.33
C GLY A 57 10.68 -1.33 -4.46
N LEU A 58 10.22 -0.58 -3.46
CA LEU A 58 8.87 -0.01 -3.39
C LEU A 58 8.86 1.52 -3.35
N MET A 59 9.87 2.12 -2.71
CA MET A 59 9.93 3.55 -2.41
C MET A 59 11.33 4.07 -2.71
N ASP A 60 11.42 5.34 -3.08
CA ASP A 60 12.70 6.03 -2.99
C ASP A 60 13.17 6.01 -1.52
N HIS A 61 14.47 6.04 -1.30
CA HIS A 61 15.02 5.92 0.04
C HIS A 61 16.08 6.99 0.32
N TYR A 62 16.04 7.54 1.54
CA TYR A 62 17.10 8.37 2.09
C TYR A 62 17.46 7.95 3.52
N GLU A 63 18.76 7.85 3.83
CA GLU A 63 19.26 7.64 5.19
C GLU A 63 20.40 8.63 5.47
N PHE A 64 20.31 9.34 6.59
CA PHE A 64 21.45 10.03 7.19
C PHE A 64 21.89 9.24 8.42
N ALA A 65 23.06 8.60 8.36
CA ALA A 65 23.52 7.67 9.37
C ALA A 65 24.74 8.18 10.13
N GLY A 66 24.64 8.26 11.46
CA GLY A 66 25.81 8.48 12.32
C GLY A 66 26.68 7.22 12.40
N ILE A 67 27.97 7.34 12.10
CA ILE A 67 28.92 6.21 12.04
C ILE A 67 30.11 6.35 12.99
N LYS A 68 30.07 7.33 13.91
CA LYS A 68 31.06 7.47 14.99
C LYS A 68 31.06 6.21 15.86
N ALA A 69 32.20 5.91 16.48
CA ALA A 69 32.30 4.82 17.45
C ALA A 69 31.44 5.06 18.72
N SER A 70 31.25 6.34 19.09
CA SER A 70 30.38 6.80 20.17
C SER A 70 29.98 8.26 19.93
N GLY A 71 28.99 8.78 20.68
CA GLY A 71 28.57 10.19 20.54
C GLY A 71 27.80 10.52 19.26
N ASN A 72 27.13 9.54 18.65
CA ASN A 72 26.32 9.78 17.46
C ASN A 72 25.10 10.68 17.73
N THR A 73 24.65 10.81 18.98
CA THR A 73 23.58 11.75 19.36
C THR A 73 23.92 13.20 19.06
N ASP A 74 25.22 13.56 18.99
CA ASP A 74 25.65 14.91 18.62
C ASP A 74 25.33 15.25 17.16
N LEU A 75 25.07 14.22 16.33
CA LEU A 75 24.70 14.38 14.92
C LEU A 75 23.19 14.52 14.71
N HIS A 76 22.39 14.43 15.77
CA HIS A 76 20.95 14.62 15.69
C HIS A 76 20.64 16.10 15.37
N ILE A 77 19.81 16.30 14.33
CA ILE A 77 19.18 17.57 14.00
C ILE A 77 17.68 17.29 13.95
N THR A 78 16.88 17.99 14.75
CA THR A 78 15.43 17.82 14.80
C THR A 78 14.79 17.92 13.42
N SER A 79 13.73 17.15 13.19
CA SER A 79 13.08 17.02 11.88
C SER A 79 12.56 18.35 11.30
N THR A 80 12.22 19.33 12.14
CA THR A 80 11.81 20.68 11.68
C THR A 80 12.98 21.55 11.22
N ASN A 81 14.22 21.17 11.56
CA ASN A 81 15.45 21.87 11.19
C ASN A 81 16.33 21.04 10.24
N PHE A 82 15.92 19.82 9.89
CA PHE A 82 16.68 18.95 8.99
C PHE A 82 16.56 19.44 7.54
N ASP A 83 17.60 20.11 7.06
CA ASP A 83 17.65 20.80 5.77
C ASP A 83 18.75 20.26 4.84
N GLU A 84 19.10 18.97 4.97
CA GLU A 84 20.03 18.34 4.04
C GLU A 84 19.43 18.35 2.61
N PRO A 85 20.12 18.94 1.61
CA PRO A 85 19.51 19.23 0.31
C PRO A 85 19.03 18.00 -0.47
N THR A 86 19.70 16.85 -0.33
CA THR A 86 19.34 15.63 -1.06
C THR A 86 18.04 15.04 -0.53
N CYS A 87 17.90 14.95 0.80
CA CYS A 87 16.68 14.53 1.48
C CYS A 87 15.51 15.45 1.14
N GLN A 88 15.71 16.77 1.23
CA GLN A 88 14.68 17.75 0.89
C GLN A 88 14.19 17.60 -0.55
N ALA A 89 15.12 17.44 -1.51
CA ALA A 89 14.77 17.26 -2.91
C ALA A 89 13.98 15.95 -3.13
N LEU A 90 14.42 14.86 -2.50
CA LEU A 90 13.76 13.55 -2.62
C LEU A 90 12.36 13.56 -2.01
N VAL A 91 12.21 14.17 -0.82
CA VAL A 91 10.90 14.30 -0.17
C VAL A 91 9.98 15.21 -0.97
N ALA A 92 10.45 16.37 -1.44
CA ALA A 92 9.64 17.30 -2.24
C ALA A 92 9.15 16.69 -3.57
N ALA A 93 9.93 15.77 -4.17
CA ALA A 93 9.55 15.06 -5.39
C ALA A 93 8.53 13.94 -5.16
N SER A 94 8.43 13.44 -3.92
CA SER A 94 7.52 12.35 -3.57
C SER A 94 6.09 12.83 -3.34
N ILE A 95 5.10 11.96 -3.60
CA ILE A 95 3.70 12.22 -3.24
C ILE A 95 3.51 11.99 -1.74
N ARG A 96 4.21 11.01 -1.15
CA ARG A 96 4.10 10.63 0.27
C ARG A 96 5.44 10.24 0.86
N THR A 97 5.56 10.41 2.18
CA THR A 97 6.79 10.11 2.93
C THR A 97 6.52 9.30 4.17
N LEU A 98 7.34 8.28 4.42
CA LEU A 98 7.46 7.58 5.69
C LEU A 98 8.77 7.96 6.36
N SER A 99 8.72 8.49 7.59
CA SER A 99 9.91 8.84 8.36
C SER A 99 10.06 7.92 9.56
N PHE A 100 11.18 7.20 9.62
CA PHE A 100 11.49 6.27 10.69
C PHE A 100 12.45 6.89 11.70
N HIS A 101 12.02 6.90 12.95
CA HIS A 101 12.73 7.48 14.09
C HIS A 101 12.76 6.50 15.26
N GLY A 102 13.56 6.84 16.25
CA GLY A 102 13.66 6.12 17.50
C GLY A 102 13.72 7.05 18.70
N TYR A 103 12.78 6.88 19.63
CA TYR A 103 12.79 7.58 20.91
C TYR A 103 13.21 6.65 22.05
N GLN A 104 13.47 7.22 23.23
CA GLN A 104 13.90 6.44 24.39
C GLN A 104 12.78 5.50 24.89
N GLY A 105 11.58 6.03 25.09
CA GLY A 105 10.43 5.29 25.65
C GLY A 105 10.61 4.89 27.12
N THR A 106 9.62 4.16 27.64
CA THR A 106 9.70 3.53 28.97
C THR A 106 10.60 2.30 28.87
N ASP A 107 11.51 2.14 29.83
CA ASP A 107 12.46 1.03 29.84
C ASP A 107 11.73 -0.33 29.83
N GLY A 108 12.15 -1.24 28.97
CA GLY A 108 11.51 -2.55 28.79
C GLY A 108 10.15 -2.54 28.07
N VAL A 109 9.66 -1.39 27.59
CA VAL A 109 8.35 -1.28 26.92
C VAL A 109 8.52 -1.06 25.42
N ALA A 110 8.22 -2.09 24.63
CA ALA A 110 8.12 -1.98 23.18
C ALA A 110 6.84 -1.23 22.80
N ALA A 111 6.99 -0.10 22.12
CA ALA A 111 5.88 0.69 21.60
C ALA A 111 6.32 1.51 20.39
N THR A 112 5.36 1.81 19.53
CA THR A 112 5.52 2.76 18.42
C THR A 112 4.59 3.94 18.63
N ALA A 113 5.15 5.14 18.69
CA ALA A 113 4.39 6.37 18.62
C ALA A 113 4.20 6.77 17.14
N LEU A 114 2.95 6.92 16.70
CA LEU A 114 2.66 7.32 15.32
C LEU A 114 2.25 8.79 15.24
N GLY A 115 2.82 9.48 14.25
CA GLY A 115 2.67 10.90 14.01
C GLY A 115 2.56 11.25 12.53
N GLY A 116 2.71 12.53 12.22
CA GLY A 116 2.60 13.06 10.86
C GLY A 116 1.23 13.65 10.52
N LEU A 117 1.17 14.39 9.41
CA LEU A 117 -0.04 15.04 8.93
C LEU A 117 -0.90 14.15 8.01
N ASP A 118 -0.40 13.02 7.50
CA ASP A 118 -1.22 12.07 6.72
C ASP A 118 -1.97 11.13 7.67
N THR A 119 -3.06 11.64 8.25
CA THR A 119 -3.85 10.91 9.24
C THR A 119 -4.45 9.62 8.72
N VAL A 120 -4.86 9.58 7.45
CA VAL A 120 -5.44 8.36 6.85
C VAL A 120 -4.39 7.25 6.78
N ARG A 121 -3.17 7.56 6.34
CA ARG A 121 -2.10 6.55 6.20
C ARG A 121 -1.53 6.19 7.57
N ARG A 122 -1.41 7.16 8.47
CA ARG A 122 -1.04 6.93 9.87
C ARG A 122 -2.00 5.94 10.55
N ASP A 123 -3.30 6.11 10.37
CA ASP A 123 -4.30 5.23 10.99
C ASP A 123 -4.22 3.81 10.39
N ARG A 124 -3.96 3.66 9.08
CA ARG A 124 -3.69 2.35 8.47
C ARG A 124 -2.45 1.67 9.04
N VAL A 125 -1.35 2.40 9.26
CA VAL A 125 -0.15 1.86 9.93
C VAL A 125 -0.49 1.43 11.35
N SER A 126 -1.28 2.22 12.07
CA SER A 126 -1.73 1.89 13.42
C SER A 126 -2.47 0.57 13.44
N ASP A 127 -3.44 0.40 12.54
CA ASP A 127 -4.26 -0.81 12.44
C ASP A 127 -3.43 -2.02 12.04
N ALA A 128 -2.54 -1.88 11.05
CA ALA A 128 -1.69 -2.97 10.58
C ALA A 128 -0.68 -3.43 11.65
N LEU A 129 -0.01 -2.49 12.33
CA LEU A 129 0.89 -2.81 13.45
C LEU A 129 0.15 -3.47 14.61
N THR A 130 -1.03 -2.96 14.97
CA THR A 130 -1.86 -3.53 16.04
C THR A 130 -2.33 -4.95 15.68
N ALA A 131 -2.76 -5.17 14.44
CA ALA A 131 -3.15 -6.48 13.94
C ALA A 131 -1.98 -7.48 13.94
N ALA A 132 -0.76 -7.01 13.69
CA ALA A 132 0.47 -7.80 13.79
C ALA A 132 0.97 -8.00 15.23
N GLY A 133 0.27 -7.48 16.23
CA GLY A 133 0.57 -7.67 17.65
C GLY A 133 1.53 -6.65 18.26
N PHE A 134 1.85 -5.57 17.54
CA PHE A 134 2.69 -4.48 18.06
C PHE A 134 1.85 -3.45 18.82
N THR A 135 2.46 -2.86 19.85
CA THR A 135 1.81 -1.79 20.62
C THR A 135 1.99 -0.45 19.91
N VAL A 136 0.88 0.19 19.56
CA VAL A 136 0.85 1.55 19.03
C VAL A 136 0.32 2.50 20.09
N VAL A 137 0.98 3.65 20.24
CA VAL A 137 0.57 4.70 21.17
C VAL A 137 0.45 6.04 20.43
N THR A 138 -0.33 6.95 20.98
CA THR A 138 -0.36 8.33 20.47
C THR A 138 0.98 8.98 20.74
N ALA A 139 1.59 9.55 19.69
CA ALA A 139 2.82 10.31 19.85
C ALA A 139 2.58 11.56 20.73
N PRO A 140 3.39 11.79 21.77
CA PRO A 140 3.33 13.04 22.51
C PRO A 140 3.73 14.21 21.58
N GLN A 141 3.31 15.43 21.93
CA GLN A 141 3.37 16.58 21.02
C GLN A 141 4.78 16.79 20.44
N GLU A 142 5.81 16.57 21.27
CA GLU A 142 7.22 16.78 20.95
C GLU A 142 7.75 15.88 19.83
N ILE A 143 7.16 14.70 19.62
CA ILE A 143 7.56 13.73 18.58
C ILE A 143 6.39 13.37 17.65
N SER A 144 5.32 14.17 17.69
CA SER A 144 4.07 13.90 16.96
C SER A 144 4.19 14.04 15.44
N GLY A 145 5.31 14.56 14.93
CA GLY A 145 5.50 14.83 13.51
C GLY A 145 4.45 15.77 12.89
N SER A 146 3.66 16.48 13.71
CA SER A 146 2.50 17.26 13.24
C SER A 146 2.84 18.70 12.84
N ASP A 147 4.09 19.12 13.00
CA ASP A 147 4.56 20.43 12.53
C ASP A 147 4.65 20.42 10.99
N PRO A 148 4.02 21.37 10.27
CA PRO A 148 4.16 21.47 8.81
C PRO A 148 5.60 21.65 8.31
N ALA A 149 6.51 22.17 9.15
CA ALA A 149 7.93 22.30 8.82
C ALA A 149 8.73 21.01 9.03
N ASN A 150 8.15 19.97 9.64
CA ASN A 150 8.81 18.67 9.77
C ASN A 150 9.10 18.10 8.38
N ILE A 151 10.34 17.67 8.15
CA ILE A 151 10.80 17.12 6.86
C ILE A 151 9.84 16.07 6.27
N CYS A 152 9.20 15.23 7.08
CA CYS A 152 8.28 14.21 6.56
C CYS A 152 7.02 14.81 5.88
N ASN A 153 6.62 16.02 6.26
CA ASN A 153 5.46 16.73 5.73
C ASN A 153 5.79 17.61 4.52
N LEU A 154 7.05 17.71 4.09
CA LEU A 154 7.46 18.56 2.97
C LEU A 154 7.27 17.91 1.58
N ASN A 155 6.52 16.80 1.51
CA ASN A 155 6.17 16.14 0.26
C ASN A 155 5.07 16.87 -0.51
N ALA A 156 4.75 16.39 -1.73
CA ALA A 156 3.76 17.03 -2.59
C ALA A 156 2.32 17.00 -2.02
N SER A 157 2.02 16.09 -1.09
CA SER A 157 0.74 16.08 -0.36
C SER A 157 0.72 16.98 0.88
N SER A 158 1.85 17.61 1.21
CA SER A 158 2.07 18.37 2.46
C SER A 158 1.73 17.56 3.72
N ALA A 159 1.88 16.24 3.65
CA ALA A 159 1.42 15.32 4.68
C ALA A 159 2.22 14.01 4.66
N GLY A 160 3.01 13.75 5.71
CA GLY A 160 3.78 12.53 5.89
C GLY A 160 3.28 11.67 7.05
N VAL A 161 3.87 10.48 7.20
CA VAL A 161 3.70 9.62 8.38
C VAL A 161 5.05 9.49 9.09
N GLN A 162 5.05 9.68 10.41
CA GLN A 162 6.23 9.52 11.25
C GLN A 162 6.05 8.32 12.19
N LEU A 163 7.03 7.42 12.22
CA LEU A 163 7.09 6.26 13.10
C LEU A 163 8.20 6.46 14.14
N GLU A 164 7.82 6.63 15.40
CA GLU A 164 8.73 6.75 16.53
C GLU A 164 8.82 5.42 17.26
N MET A 165 9.89 4.66 17.05
CA MET A 165 10.06 3.33 17.65
C MET A 165 10.80 3.42 18.98
N SER A 166 10.21 2.92 20.07
CA SER A 166 10.86 2.95 21.38
C SER A 166 12.20 2.22 21.36
N ARG A 167 13.10 2.53 22.29
CA ARG A 167 14.39 1.84 22.39
C ARG A 167 14.19 0.33 22.50
N GLN A 168 13.23 -0.12 23.30
CA GLN A 168 12.92 -1.55 23.43
C GLN A 168 12.41 -2.13 22.10
N GLN A 169 11.49 -1.46 21.41
CA GLN A 169 10.98 -1.93 20.12
C GLN A 169 12.11 -2.11 19.09
N ARG A 170 13.08 -1.18 19.06
CA ARG A 170 14.26 -1.27 18.18
C ARG A 170 15.20 -2.38 18.61
N MET A 171 15.41 -2.61 19.91
CA MET A 171 16.21 -3.73 20.40
C MET A 171 15.61 -5.08 19.99
N ASP A 172 14.28 -5.23 20.04
CA ASP A 172 13.58 -6.46 19.69
C ASP A 172 13.80 -6.88 18.21
N PHE A 173 14.24 -5.95 17.35
CA PHE A 173 14.57 -6.21 15.94
C PHE A 173 15.93 -6.90 15.73
N PHE A 174 16.79 -6.94 16.75
CA PHE A 174 18.13 -7.49 16.64
C PHE A 174 18.34 -8.66 17.60
N PRO A 175 19.11 -9.69 17.19
CA PRO A 175 19.42 -10.82 18.06
C PRO A 175 19.99 -10.38 19.42
N GLY A 176 19.38 -10.86 20.50
CA GLY A 176 19.80 -10.54 21.87
C GLY A 176 19.61 -9.08 22.28
N GLY A 177 18.86 -8.27 21.52
CA GLY A 177 18.71 -6.84 21.79
C GLY A 177 19.94 -6.01 21.41
N ASP A 178 20.91 -6.57 20.69
CA ASP A 178 22.16 -5.91 20.35
C ASP A 178 21.98 -4.92 19.18
N THR A 179 21.99 -3.63 19.50
CA THR A 179 21.89 -2.54 18.51
C THR A 179 23.26 -1.97 18.11
N SER A 180 24.36 -2.66 18.49
CA SER A 180 25.72 -2.28 18.12
C SER A 180 25.88 -2.20 16.60
N ARG A 181 26.82 -1.36 16.15
CA ARG A 181 27.15 -1.25 14.72
C ARG A 181 27.48 -2.62 14.11
N THR A 182 28.27 -3.43 14.82
CA THR A 182 28.61 -4.79 14.38
C THR A 182 27.38 -5.66 14.13
N MET A 183 26.39 -5.64 15.02
CA MET A 183 25.15 -6.39 14.82
C MET A 183 24.32 -5.84 13.67
N ARG A 184 24.18 -4.51 13.58
CA ARG A 184 23.42 -3.85 12.51
C ARG A 184 24.00 -4.14 11.12
N ASP A 185 25.32 -4.11 11.00
CA ASP A 185 26.08 -4.36 9.77
C ASP A 185 26.15 -5.87 9.41
N SER A 186 25.85 -6.77 10.36
CA SER A 186 25.87 -8.23 10.11
C SER A 186 24.73 -8.74 9.22
N GLY A 187 23.69 -7.92 9.00
CA GLY A 187 22.47 -8.31 8.28
C GLY A 187 21.48 -9.18 9.07
N GLN A 188 21.84 -9.63 10.28
CA GLN A 188 20.93 -10.44 11.10
C GLN A 188 19.79 -9.62 11.68
N ARG A 189 18.56 -10.14 11.57
CA ARG A 189 17.33 -9.53 12.09
C ARG A 189 16.46 -10.61 12.73
N THR A 190 15.62 -10.23 13.69
CA THR A 190 14.66 -11.14 14.33
C THR A 190 13.37 -11.27 13.51
N ASP A 191 12.51 -12.23 13.84
CA ASP A 191 11.17 -12.35 13.26
C ASP A 191 10.31 -11.11 13.54
N ALA A 192 10.51 -10.46 14.70
CA ALA A 192 9.81 -9.22 15.05
C ALA A 192 10.14 -8.08 14.07
N PHE A 193 11.38 -7.99 13.58
CA PHE A 193 11.74 -7.01 12.55
C PHE A 193 10.95 -7.23 11.27
N TYR A 194 10.91 -8.47 10.78
CA TYR A 194 10.21 -8.81 9.53
C TYR A 194 8.69 -8.66 9.67
N ALA A 195 8.12 -9.06 10.80
CA ALA A 195 6.69 -8.88 11.08
C ALA A 195 6.30 -7.41 11.16
N TYR A 196 7.14 -6.59 11.81
CA TYR A 196 6.91 -5.14 11.90
C TYR A 196 6.98 -4.49 10.51
N ALA A 197 8.04 -4.79 9.75
CA ALA A 197 8.19 -4.24 8.40
C ALA A 197 7.06 -4.66 7.47
N ALA A 198 6.64 -5.93 7.52
CA ALA A 198 5.51 -6.43 6.72
C ALA A 198 4.20 -5.72 7.07
N ALA A 199 3.96 -5.41 8.36
CA ALA A 199 2.80 -4.65 8.79
C ALA A 199 2.84 -3.18 8.33
N VAL A 200 4.02 -2.55 8.34
CA VAL A 200 4.17 -1.20 7.79
C VAL A 200 3.94 -1.20 6.28
N ILE A 201 4.54 -2.15 5.54
CA ILE A 201 4.36 -2.29 4.09
C ILE A 201 2.88 -2.52 3.76
N SER A 202 2.18 -3.40 4.49
CA SER A 202 0.78 -3.72 4.21
C SER A 202 -0.19 -2.56 4.42
N ALA A 203 0.18 -1.55 5.23
CA ALA A 203 -0.60 -0.32 5.36
C ALA A 203 -0.60 0.55 4.08
N PHE A 204 0.32 0.25 3.16
CA PHE A 204 0.60 1.02 1.94
C PHE A 204 0.50 0.19 0.67
N ASP A 205 0.52 -1.13 0.79
CA ASP A 205 0.11 -2.03 -0.27
C ASP A 205 -1.40 -1.88 -0.55
N GLY A 206 -1.79 -2.16 -1.80
CA GLY A 206 -3.18 -2.17 -2.23
C GLY A 206 -3.70 -0.82 -2.73
N GLU A 207 -3.21 0.32 -2.23
CA GLU A 207 -3.80 1.62 -2.53
C GLU A 207 -3.30 2.26 -3.85
N ALA A 208 -4.06 2.06 -4.93
CA ALA A 208 -3.85 2.74 -6.20
C ALA A 208 -4.65 4.06 -6.27
N LYS A 209 -3.99 5.18 -6.62
CA LYS A 209 -4.67 6.41 -7.04
C LYS A 209 -4.55 6.62 -8.54
N ILE A 210 -5.66 6.88 -9.21
CA ILE A 210 -5.73 7.11 -10.65
C ILE A 210 -6.40 8.46 -10.91
N ASP A 211 -5.64 9.39 -11.49
CA ASP A 211 -6.14 10.71 -11.87
C ASP A 211 -6.87 10.66 -13.22
N LEU A 212 -8.14 11.03 -13.19
CA LEU A 212 -8.98 11.22 -14.37
C LEU A 212 -8.90 12.68 -14.82
N GLY A 213 -7.80 13.05 -15.48
CA GLY A 213 -7.57 14.40 -16.02
C GLY A 213 -8.37 14.75 -17.28
N SER A 214 -9.26 13.87 -17.76
CA SER A 214 -10.11 14.10 -18.93
C SER A 214 -11.39 13.27 -18.86
N VAL A 215 -12.48 13.81 -19.40
CA VAL A 215 -13.72 13.05 -19.60
C VAL A 215 -13.61 12.12 -20.80
N ASN A 216 -14.36 11.01 -20.78
CA ASN A 216 -14.41 10.03 -21.88
C ASN A 216 -13.06 9.40 -22.27
N VAL A 217 -12.09 9.36 -21.37
CA VAL A 217 -10.83 8.65 -21.58
C VAL A 217 -10.68 7.58 -20.50
N SER A 218 -10.47 6.32 -20.93
CA SER A 218 -10.30 5.23 -19.99
C SER A 218 -8.90 5.24 -19.39
N ARG A 219 -8.81 4.98 -18.09
CA ARG A 219 -7.58 4.54 -17.41
C ARG A 219 -7.75 3.07 -17.07
N TRP A 220 -6.71 2.29 -17.34
CA TRP A 220 -6.68 0.86 -17.08
C TRP A 220 -5.46 0.56 -16.21
N ALA A 221 -5.66 -0.27 -15.20
CA ALA A 221 -4.58 -0.89 -14.47
C ALA A 221 -4.86 -2.40 -14.44
N THR A 222 -3.93 -3.18 -14.99
CA THR A 222 -4.13 -4.62 -15.22
C THR A 222 -2.90 -5.39 -14.77
N ILE A 223 -3.14 -6.57 -14.22
CA ILE A 223 -2.13 -7.56 -13.87
C ILE A 223 -2.33 -8.81 -14.74
N ALA A 224 -1.22 -9.40 -15.19
CA ALA A 224 -1.26 -10.63 -15.97
C ALA A 224 -1.91 -11.76 -15.16
N TYR A 225 -2.88 -12.43 -15.75
CA TYR A 225 -3.58 -13.56 -15.13
C TYR A 225 -3.85 -14.62 -16.18
N GLY A 226 -3.21 -15.78 -16.05
CA GLY A 226 -3.14 -16.80 -17.10
C GLY A 226 -4.35 -17.71 -17.21
N GLN A 227 -5.41 -17.50 -16.42
CA GLN A 227 -6.57 -18.39 -16.37
C GLN A 227 -7.82 -17.74 -16.97
N ALA A 228 -8.69 -18.56 -17.57
CA ALA A 228 -9.96 -18.10 -18.11
C ALA A 228 -11.00 -17.80 -17.02
N ASP A 229 -10.94 -18.53 -15.91
CA ASP A 229 -11.83 -18.32 -14.77
C ASP A 229 -11.15 -17.43 -13.74
N CYS A 230 -11.82 -16.35 -13.36
CA CYS A 230 -11.31 -15.36 -12.43
C CYS A 230 -12.35 -15.04 -11.35
N ASP A 231 -11.86 -14.53 -10.23
CA ASP A 231 -12.68 -14.15 -9.08
C ASP A 231 -11.94 -13.05 -8.36
N ILE A 232 -12.25 -11.82 -8.72
CA ILE A 232 -11.51 -10.63 -8.28
C ILE A 232 -12.39 -9.78 -7.37
N THR A 233 -11.78 -9.21 -6.33
CA THR A 233 -12.39 -8.23 -5.44
C THR A 233 -11.48 -7.01 -5.32
N VAL A 234 -12.06 -5.83 -5.11
CA VAL A 234 -11.33 -4.59 -4.89
C VAL A 234 -12.20 -3.57 -4.15
N ASP A 235 -11.59 -2.77 -3.29
CA ASP A 235 -12.19 -1.57 -2.72
C ASP A 235 -12.05 -0.41 -3.68
N MET A 236 -13.04 0.49 -3.73
CA MET A 236 -13.04 1.60 -4.66
C MET A 236 -13.82 2.82 -4.16
N ALA A 237 -13.32 4.02 -4.50
CA ALA A 237 -14.00 5.29 -4.27
C ALA A 237 -13.58 6.35 -5.28
N THR A 238 -14.31 7.48 -5.27
CA THR A 238 -13.85 8.73 -5.89
C THR A 238 -13.78 9.84 -4.85
N ASP A 239 -12.80 10.72 -4.97
CA ASP A 239 -12.55 11.85 -4.08
C ASP A 239 -13.68 12.89 -4.03
N VAL A 240 -14.52 12.96 -5.08
CA VAL A 240 -15.65 13.88 -5.17
C VAL A 240 -16.96 13.19 -5.59
N LEU A 241 -18.08 13.86 -5.33
CA LEU A 241 -19.39 13.48 -5.84
C LEU A 241 -19.48 13.69 -7.35
N ALA A 242 -20.14 12.77 -8.05
CA ALA A 242 -20.38 12.89 -9.49
C ALA A 242 -21.27 14.10 -9.80
N THR A 243 -20.83 14.97 -10.70
CA THR A 243 -21.56 16.18 -11.12
C THR A 243 -21.65 16.22 -12.64
N GLY A 244 -22.83 16.55 -13.19
CA GLY A 244 -23.10 16.61 -14.64
C GLY A 244 -23.19 15.24 -15.34
N GLY A 245 -22.39 14.26 -14.88
CA GLY A 245 -22.37 12.90 -15.38
C GLY A 245 -21.69 11.95 -14.40
N SER A 246 -22.03 10.66 -14.48
CA SER A 246 -21.54 9.64 -13.55
C SER A 246 -20.04 9.39 -13.64
N HIS A 247 -19.47 8.92 -12.53
CA HIS A 247 -18.15 8.27 -12.51
C HIS A 247 -18.35 6.77 -12.76
N PHE A 248 -17.51 6.16 -13.60
CA PHE A 248 -17.57 4.73 -13.89
C PHE A 248 -16.27 4.05 -13.48
N LEU A 249 -16.36 3.20 -12.46
CA LEU A 249 -15.30 2.32 -12.02
C LEU A 249 -15.69 0.88 -12.37
N ALA A 250 -14.75 0.04 -12.77
CA ALA A 250 -15.07 -1.34 -13.11
C ALA A 250 -13.94 -2.30 -12.76
N LEU A 251 -14.30 -3.52 -12.35
CA LEU A 251 -13.41 -4.67 -12.39
C LEU A 251 -13.41 -5.25 -13.81
N ALA A 252 -12.24 -5.63 -14.31
CA ALA A 252 -12.05 -6.20 -15.63
C ALA A 252 -11.53 -7.64 -15.52
N GLY A 253 -12.16 -8.56 -16.26
CA GLY A 253 -11.77 -9.97 -16.35
C GLY A 253 -11.74 -10.44 -17.80
N ARG A 254 -10.94 -11.48 -18.07
CA ARG A 254 -10.60 -11.94 -19.44
C ARG A 254 -10.14 -10.78 -20.33
N PHE A 255 -9.37 -9.87 -19.76
CA PHE A 255 -8.84 -8.70 -20.47
C PHE A 255 -7.75 -9.16 -21.43
N THR A 256 -8.02 -9.11 -22.73
CA THR A 256 -7.01 -9.34 -23.77
C THR A 256 -6.34 -8.02 -24.14
N ASP A 257 -7.15 -6.98 -24.33
CA ASP A 257 -6.75 -5.61 -24.61
C ASP A 257 -7.89 -4.66 -24.21
N THR A 258 -7.72 -3.36 -24.45
CA THR A 258 -8.72 -2.33 -24.11
C THR A 258 -10.02 -2.43 -24.90
N ASP A 259 -10.08 -3.30 -25.92
CA ASP A 259 -11.21 -3.51 -26.80
C ASP A 259 -11.90 -4.85 -26.59
N ASN A 260 -11.31 -5.76 -25.81
CA ASN A 260 -11.77 -7.12 -25.58
C ASN A 260 -11.66 -7.52 -24.10
N CYS A 261 -12.75 -7.34 -23.35
CA CYS A 261 -12.82 -7.68 -21.92
C CYS A 261 -14.27 -7.80 -21.42
N TYR A 262 -14.47 -8.46 -20.28
CA TYR A 262 -15.68 -8.30 -19.47
C TYR A 262 -15.49 -7.28 -18.35
N LEU A 263 -16.56 -6.59 -17.99
CA LEU A 263 -16.56 -5.54 -16.97
C LEU A 263 -17.70 -5.74 -15.96
N ALA A 264 -17.39 -5.68 -14.68
CA ALA A 264 -18.36 -5.36 -13.63
C ALA A 264 -18.23 -3.88 -13.29
N ARG A 265 -19.09 -3.05 -13.88
CA ARG A 265 -19.05 -1.59 -13.73
C ARG A 265 -19.95 -1.14 -12.59
N VAL A 266 -19.35 -0.48 -11.61
CA VAL A 266 -19.99 0.32 -10.56
C VAL A 266 -20.10 1.75 -11.07
N ALA A 267 -21.33 2.22 -11.25
CA ALA A 267 -21.62 3.60 -11.65
C ALA A 267 -22.01 4.41 -10.41
N PHE A 268 -21.23 5.45 -10.12
CA PHE A 268 -21.57 6.48 -9.13
C PHE A 268 -22.32 7.60 -9.84
N ASN A 269 -23.63 7.67 -9.64
CA ASN A 269 -24.51 8.59 -10.37
C ASN A 269 -24.60 9.96 -9.70
N THR A 270 -25.07 10.95 -10.47
CA THR A 270 -25.21 12.35 -10.01
C THR A 270 -26.30 12.54 -8.96
N ASP A 271 -27.24 11.59 -8.87
CA ASP A 271 -28.27 11.53 -7.81
C ASP A 271 -27.80 10.76 -6.56
N GLN A 272 -26.49 10.46 -6.50
CA GLN A 272 -25.82 9.66 -5.46
C GLN A 272 -26.23 8.18 -5.42
N SER A 273 -27.07 7.71 -6.36
CA SER A 273 -27.35 6.28 -6.47
C SER A 273 -26.12 5.52 -7.01
N ILE A 274 -26.02 4.24 -6.63
CA ILE A 274 -24.99 3.34 -7.15
C ILE A 274 -25.67 2.22 -7.93
N THR A 275 -25.23 2.02 -9.18
CA THR A 275 -25.73 0.95 -10.05
C THR A 275 -24.59 0.00 -10.43
N LEU A 276 -24.84 -1.30 -10.31
CA LEU A 276 -23.90 -2.34 -10.76
C LEU A 276 -24.36 -2.90 -12.11
N THR A 277 -23.44 -3.00 -13.07
CA THR A 277 -23.72 -3.54 -14.40
C THR A 277 -22.67 -4.53 -14.84
N LEU A 278 -23.10 -5.65 -15.42
CA LEU A 278 -22.22 -6.56 -16.16
C LEU A 278 -22.23 -6.15 -17.63
N ARG A 279 -21.04 -6.01 -18.21
CA ARG A 279 -20.86 -5.51 -19.58
C ARG A 279 -19.77 -6.33 -20.27
N LYS A 280 -19.80 -6.35 -21.60
CA LYS A 280 -18.68 -6.83 -22.42
C LYS A 280 -18.18 -5.73 -23.33
N ARG A 281 -16.91 -5.77 -23.68
CA ARG A 281 -16.34 -5.02 -24.78
C ARG A 281 -15.76 -6.03 -25.76
N VAL A 282 -16.17 -5.95 -27.02
CA VAL A 282 -15.68 -6.81 -28.11
C VAL A 282 -15.40 -5.91 -29.31
N SER A 283 -14.18 -5.94 -29.81
CA SER A 283 -13.73 -5.05 -30.90
C SER A 283 -14.07 -3.59 -30.64
N GLY A 284 -13.88 -3.13 -29.39
CA GLY A 284 -14.08 -1.75 -28.98
C GLY A 284 -15.53 -1.35 -28.69
N THR A 285 -16.50 -2.22 -29.01
CA THR A 285 -17.92 -1.96 -28.77
C THR A 285 -18.34 -2.48 -27.39
N GLU A 286 -18.81 -1.59 -26.54
CA GLU A 286 -19.29 -1.94 -25.20
C GLU A 286 -20.78 -2.29 -25.23
N THR A 287 -21.15 -3.46 -24.70
CA THR A 287 -22.53 -3.98 -24.64
C THR A 287 -22.91 -4.25 -23.19
N LEU A 288 -24.10 -3.77 -22.78
CA LEU A 288 -24.69 -4.09 -21.48
C LEU A 288 -25.25 -5.52 -21.49
N LEU A 289 -24.90 -6.32 -20.49
CA LEU A 289 -25.38 -7.70 -20.34
C LEU A 289 -26.43 -7.84 -19.23
N ALA A 290 -26.22 -7.16 -18.10
CA ALA A 290 -27.16 -7.17 -16.97
C ALA A 290 -26.98 -5.94 -16.08
N THR A 291 -28.01 -5.59 -15.33
CA THR A 291 -28.06 -4.43 -14.42
C THR A 291 -28.68 -4.82 -13.08
N ALA A 292 -28.16 -4.27 -11.99
CA ALA A 292 -28.80 -4.28 -10.68
C ALA A 292 -28.66 -2.91 -10.01
N SER A 293 -29.73 -2.48 -9.33
CA SER A 293 -29.72 -1.31 -8.45
C SER A 293 -29.23 -1.70 -7.06
N THR A 294 -28.75 -0.72 -6.29
CA THR A 294 -28.33 -0.90 -4.90
C THR A 294 -28.98 0.14 -4.01
N ASP A 295 -29.05 -0.13 -2.72
CA ASP A 295 -29.44 0.84 -1.69
C ASP A 295 -28.23 1.63 -1.14
N LEU A 296 -27.06 1.51 -1.79
CA LEU A 296 -25.84 2.23 -1.41
C LEU A 296 -25.92 3.69 -1.87
N THR A 297 -25.25 4.57 -1.12
CA THR A 297 -25.21 6.01 -1.40
C THR A 297 -23.79 6.47 -1.66
N HIS A 298 -23.54 6.96 -2.87
CA HIS A 298 -22.27 7.57 -3.26
C HIS A 298 -21.98 8.81 -2.41
N ALA A 299 -20.76 8.89 -1.88
CA ALA A 299 -20.25 10.06 -1.18
C ALA A 299 -18.76 10.22 -1.49
N ALA A 300 -18.28 11.45 -1.46
CA ALA A 300 -16.85 11.77 -1.63
C ALA A 300 -15.99 10.97 -0.65
N GLY A 301 -15.01 10.23 -1.16
CA GLY A 301 -14.08 9.39 -0.40
C GLY A 301 -14.69 8.14 0.25
N ARG A 302 -15.99 7.88 0.06
CA ARG A 302 -16.66 6.71 0.65
C ARG A 302 -16.31 5.46 -0.14
N GLN A 303 -15.68 4.49 0.53
CA GLN A 303 -15.22 3.25 -0.05
C GLN A 303 -16.34 2.22 -0.18
N PHE A 304 -16.32 1.51 -1.30
CA PHE A 304 -17.17 0.36 -1.58
C PHE A 304 -16.32 -0.82 -2.06
N THR A 305 -16.62 -2.02 -1.58
CA THR A 305 -15.99 -3.24 -2.07
C THR A 305 -16.84 -3.82 -3.19
N ALA A 306 -16.23 -4.17 -4.32
CA ALA A 306 -16.91 -4.85 -5.42
C ALA A 306 -16.15 -6.11 -5.85
N ARG A 307 -16.92 -7.14 -6.21
CA ARG A 307 -16.41 -8.46 -6.63
C ARG A 307 -16.97 -8.85 -7.99
N LEU A 308 -16.12 -9.39 -8.85
CA LEU A 308 -16.48 -9.98 -10.16
C LEU A 308 -15.95 -11.42 -10.22
N GLN A 309 -16.85 -12.36 -10.44
CA GLN A 309 -16.52 -13.76 -10.72
C GLN A 309 -16.92 -14.11 -12.15
N ILE A 310 -16.01 -14.77 -12.86
CA ILE A 310 -16.23 -15.35 -14.18
C ILE A 310 -15.83 -16.82 -14.12
N VAL A 311 -16.80 -17.72 -14.27
CA VAL A 311 -16.57 -19.17 -14.28
C VAL A 311 -17.28 -19.77 -15.50
N GLY A 312 -16.49 -20.33 -16.42
CA GLY A 312 -17.00 -20.82 -17.70
C GLY A 312 -17.66 -19.70 -18.52
N ARG A 313 -19.00 -19.69 -18.57
CA ARG A 313 -19.80 -18.65 -19.26
C ARG A 313 -20.55 -17.75 -18.31
N THR A 314 -20.53 -18.04 -17.01
CA THR A 314 -21.29 -17.30 -16.00
C THR A 314 -20.47 -16.15 -15.48
N LEU A 315 -21.04 -14.95 -15.56
CA LEU A 315 -20.50 -13.75 -14.95
C LEU A 315 -21.41 -13.37 -13.79
N SER A 316 -20.82 -13.14 -12.62
CA SER A 316 -21.53 -12.71 -11.43
C SER A 316 -20.80 -11.56 -10.77
N ALA A 317 -21.53 -10.57 -10.26
CA ALA A 317 -20.93 -9.46 -9.55
C ALA A 317 -21.80 -8.99 -8.38
N LYS A 318 -21.15 -8.35 -7.42
CA LYS A 318 -21.79 -7.68 -6.28
C LYS A 318 -20.93 -6.53 -5.78
N VAL A 319 -21.57 -5.60 -5.09
CA VAL A 319 -20.94 -4.42 -4.48
C VAL A 319 -21.60 -4.16 -3.13
N TRP A 320 -20.80 -3.77 -2.12
CA TRP A 320 -21.27 -3.48 -0.77
C TRP A 320 -20.41 -2.39 -0.12
N GLN A 321 -20.82 -1.89 1.04
CA GLN A 321 -20.07 -0.90 1.80
C GLN A 321 -18.78 -1.54 2.35
N THR A 322 -17.61 -0.94 2.09
CA THR A 322 -16.35 -1.38 2.71
C THR A 322 -16.51 -1.38 4.25
N ASP A 323 -15.94 -2.39 4.91
CA ASP A 323 -16.07 -2.71 6.35
C ASP A 323 -17.41 -3.33 6.80
N THR A 324 -18.29 -3.66 5.85
CA THR A 324 -19.48 -4.50 6.13
C THR A 324 -19.26 -5.92 5.63
N ALA A 325 -19.97 -6.88 6.23
CA ALA A 325 -19.88 -8.27 5.82
C ALA A 325 -20.27 -8.47 4.34
N GLU A 326 -19.47 -9.24 3.60
CA GLU A 326 -19.75 -9.58 2.21
C GLU A 326 -21.15 -10.24 2.08
N PRO A 327 -22.04 -9.73 1.20
CA PRO A 327 -23.34 -10.36 0.97
C PRO A 327 -23.19 -11.78 0.43
N SER A 328 -23.97 -12.72 0.97
CA SER A 328 -23.94 -14.13 0.54
C SER A 328 -24.45 -14.34 -0.89
N ALA A 329 -25.44 -13.54 -1.31
CA ALA A 329 -26.01 -13.61 -2.66
C ALA A 329 -25.22 -12.74 -3.66
N TRP A 330 -25.12 -13.22 -4.91
CA TRP A 330 -24.71 -12.39 -6.03
C TRP A 330 -25.80 -11.37 -6.34
N LEU A 331 -25.43 -10.09 -6.48
CA LEU A 331 -26.37 -9.02 -6.77
C LEU A 331 -26.84 -9.07 -8.24
N VAL A 332 -25.93 -9.41 -9.15
CA VAL A 332 -26.23 -9.58 -10.58
C VAL A 332 -25.48 -10.78 -11.13
N SER A 333 -26.14 -11.56 -11.99
CA SER A 333 -25.54 -12.68 -12.69
C SER A 333 -26.12 -12.84 -14.09
N THR A 334 -25.31 -13.25 -15.06
CA THR A 334 -25.73 -13.51 -16.44
C THR A 334 -24.75 -14.48 -17.11
N THR A 335 -25.08 -14.94 -18.32
CA THR A 335 -24.20 -15.80 -19.12
C THR A 335 -23.82 -15.13 -20.44
N ASP A 336 -22.55 -15.18 -20.82
CA ASP A 336 -22.06 -14.73 -22.13
C ASP A 336 -20.91 -15.65 -22.60
N SER A 337 -20.70 -15.73 -23.92
CA SER A 337 -19.71 -16.62 -24.54
C SER A 337 -18.84 -15.93 -25.60
N SER A 338 -18.86 -14.60 -25.64
CA SER A 338 -18.10 -13.82 -26.64
C SER A 338 -16.60 -13.86 -26.35
N LEU A 339 -16.22 -13.93 -25.07
CA LEU A 339 -14.84 -14.06 -24.62
C LEU A 339 -14.70 -15.30 -23.73
N THR A 340 -13.99 -16.32 -24.19
CA THR A 340 -13.82 -17.60 -23.47
C THR A 340 -12.37 -17.94 -23.12
N GLY A 341 -11.40 -17.23 -23.70
CA GLY A 341 -9.97 -17.45 -23.45
C GLY A 341 -9.50 -16.84 -22.12
N PRO A 342 -8.29 -17.22 -21.66
CA PRO A 342 -7.62 -16.55 -20.55
C PRO A 342 -7.27 -15.10 -20.92
N GLY A 343 -7.08 -14.28 -19.90
CA GLY A 343 -6.66 -12.90 -20.05
C GLY A 343 -6.42 -12.25 -18.70
N SER A 344 -5.73 -11.12 -18.73
CA SER A 344 -5.43 -10.32 -17.55
C SER A 344 -6.68 -9.96 -16.75
N VAL A 345 -6.46 -9.62 -15.49
CA VAL A 345 -7.48 -9.05 -14.60
C VAL A 345 -7.06 -7.65 -14.19
N GLY A 346 -8.00 -6.84 -13.72
CA GLY A 346 -7.67 -5.52 -13.22
C GLY A 346 -8.87 -4.61 -13.09
N MET A 347 -8.64 -3.33 -13.34
CA MET A 347 -9.58 -2.25 -13.11
C MET A 347 -9.60 -1.27 -14.28
N ARG A 348 -10.75 -0.62 -14.44
CA ARG A 348 -10.97 0.46 -15.38
C ARG A 348 -11.66 1.63 -14.69
N SER A 349 -11.21 2.83 -14.98
CA SER A 349 -11.83 4.07 -14.53
C SER A 349 -12.07 5.01 -15.71
N ILE A 350 -13.24 5.64 -15.75
CA ILE A 350 -13.60 6.61 -16.78
C ILE A 350 -14.71 7.54 -16.27
N LEU A 351 -14.61 8.84 -16.60
CA LEU A 351 -15.69 9.80 -16.39
C LEU A 351 -16.63 9.80 -17.60
N SER A 352 -17.94 9.88 -17.36
CA SER A 352 -18.93 10.12 -18.41
C SER A 352 -18.55 11.33 -19.29
N THR A 353 -18.91 11.31 -20.57
CA THR A 353 -18.75 12.45 -21.49
C THR A 353 -19.44 13.73 -20.99
N THR A 354 -20.48 13.59 -20.16
CA THR A 354 -21.24 14.71 -19.60
C THR A 354 -20.76 15.13 -18.21
N ASN A 355 -19.75 14.47 -17.66
CA ASN A 355 -19.21 14.83 -16.34
C ASN A 355 -18.63 16.25 -16.38
N SER A 356 -18.91 17.02 -15.32
CA SER A 356 -18.53 18.42 -15.20
C SER A 356 -17.79 18.72 -13.89
N ASN A 357 -17.23 17.71 -13.24
CA ASN A 357 -16.37 17.91 -12.08
C ASN A 357 -15.10 18.69 -12.48
N THR A 358 -14.54 19.48 -11.56
CA THR A 358 -13.18 20.01 -11.72
C THR A 358 -12.20 18.84 -11.81
N LEU A 359 -11.32 18.88 -12.81
CA LEU A 359 -10.35 17.81 -13.06
C LEU A 359 -8.99 18.13 -12.42
N PRO A 360 -8.21 17.10 -12.02
CA PRO A 360 -8.55 15.68 -12.10
C PRO A 360 -9.57 15.25 -11.02
N VAL A 361 -10.43 14.31 -11.38
CA VAL A 361 -11.15 13.49 -10.38
C VAL A 361 -10.25 12.31 -10.03
N THR A 362 -9.98 12.10 -8.75
CA THR A 362 -9.11 11.02 -8.28
C THR A 362 -9.95 9.78 -7.96
N VAL A 363 -9.60 8.65 -8.57
CA VAL A 363 -10.13 7.34 -8.19
C VAL A 363 -9.14 6.66 -7.26
N SER A 364 -9.62 6.13 -6.14
CA SER A 364 -8.84 5.23 -5.29
C SER A 364 -9.32 3.80 -5.47
N TYR A 365 -8.37 2.88 -5.57
CA TYR A 365 -8.60 1.46 -5.41
C TYR A 365 -7.77 0.93 -4.26
N ASP A 366 -8.29 -0.06 -3.55
CA ASP A 366 -7.56 -0.73 -2.48
C ASP A 366 -7.86 -2.23 -2.42
N SER A 367 -7.07 -2.99 -1.67
CA SER A 367 -7.37 -4.40 -1.34
C SER A 367 -7.67 -5.28 -2.56
N PHE A 368 -6.98 -5.05 -3.70
CA PHE A 368 -7.20 -5.88 -4.89
C PHE A 368 -6.77 -7.32 -4.61
N ALA A 369 -7.68 -8.28 -4.77
CA ALA A 369 -7.38 -9.68 -4.55
C ALA A 369 -8.04 -10.57 -5.61
N GLN A 370 -7.31 -11.61 -6.05
CA GLN A 370 -7.81 -12.70 -6.86
C GLN A 370 -8.04 -13.92 -5.96
N LEU A 371 -9.32 -14.23 -5.71
CA LEU A 371 -9.82 -15.23 -4.76
C LEU A 371 -9.94 -16.63 -5.38
N GLY A 372 -9.88 -16.75 -6.71
CA GLY A 372 -9.97 -18.03 -7.40
C GLY A 372 -8.79 -18.95 -7.02
N PRO A 373 -8.99 -20.28 -6.96
CA PRO A 373 -7.96 -21.18 -6.48
C PRO A 373 -6.73 -21.12 -7.39
N GLN A 374 -5.55 -20.93 -6.80
CA GLN A 374 -4.29 -21.29 -7.45
C GLN A 374 -4.31 -22.80 -7.73
N VAL A 375 -4.24 -23.17 -9.01
CA VAL A 375 -4.13 -24.58 -9.41
C VAL A 375 -2.65 -24.96 -9.34
N PHE A 376 -2.29 -25.76 -8.35
CA PHE A 376 -0.97 -26.39 -8.27
C PHE A 376 -1.03 -27.79 -8.88
N THR A 377 -0.11 -28.07 -9.81
CA THR A 377 0.18 -29.46 -10.18
C THR A 377 1.14 -30.03 -9.16
N VAL A 378 0.66 -30.92 -8.30
CA VAL A 378 1.51 -31.63 -7.34
C VAL A 378 1.77 -33.06 -7.81
N THR A 379 3.04 -33.46 -7.80
CA THR A 379 3.41 -34.85 -8.01
C THR A 379 2.97 -35.66 -6.79
N ARG A 380 1.97 -36.51 -6.97
CA ARG A 380 1.33 -37.28 -5.87
C ARG A 380 2.26 -38.26 -5.16
N SER A 381 3.38 -38.63 -5.78
CA SER A 381 4.36 -39.55 -5.21
C SER A 381 5.75 -39.28 -5.77
N VAL A 382 6.70 -38.97 -4.90
CA VAL A 382 8.12 -38.82 -5.27
C VAL A 382 8.87 -40.15 -5.04
N ASN A 383 8.25 -41.11 -4.35
CA ASN A 383 8.83 -42.39 -3.93
C ASN A 383 8.02 -43.60 -4.44
N GLU A 384 7.22 -43.44 -5.50
CA GLU A 384 6.39 -44.48 -6.14
C GLU A 384 5.28 -45.11 -5.27
N VAL A 385 5.10 -44.67 -4.03
CA VAL A 385 3.98 -45.08 -3.18
C VAL A 385 2.70 -44.34 -3.60
N ALA A 386 1.71 -45.07 -4.11
CA ALA A 386 0.41 -44.53 -4.50
C ALA A 386 -0.74 -45.17 -3.70
N LYS A 387 -1.70 -44.35 -3.26
CA LYS A 387 -2.93 -44.80 -2.59
C LYS A 387 -4.15 -44.17 -3.27
N ALA A 388 -5.20 -44.97 -3.47
CA ALA A 388 -6.48 -44.48 -3.98
C ALA A 388 -7.21 -43.68 -2.89
N HIS A 389 -7.86 -42.58 -3.28
CA HIS A 389 -8.77 -41.81 -2.43
C HIS A 389 -10.20 -41.96 -2.95
N ALA A 390 -11.16 -42.10 -2.05
CA ALA A 390 -12.58 -42.08 -2.42
C ALA A 390 -12.99 -40.68 -2.90
N ALA A 391 -14.04 -40.61 -3.71
CA ALA A 391 -14.63 -39.33 -4.11
C ALA A 391 -15.07 -38.53 -2.86
N GLY A 392 -14.73 -37.25 -2.82
CA GLY A 392 -15.02 -36.36 -1.68
C GLY A 392 -14.03 -36.49 -0.51
N ALA A 393 -12.96 -37.28 -0.63
CA ALA A 393 -11.90 -37.30 0.38
C ALA A 393 -11.20 -35.94 0.45
N ASP A 394 -11.03 -35.44 1.67
CA ASP A 394 -10.28 -34.22 1.96
C ASP A 394 -8.79 -34.42 1.64
N VAL A 395 -8.25 -33.57 0.77
CA VAL A 395 -6.85 -33.60 0.32
C VAL A 395 -6.27 -32.21 0.48
N ARG A 396 -5.19 -32.11 1.25
CA ARG A 396 -4.49 -30.85 1.55
C ARG A 396 -2.99 -31.03 1.41
N LEU A 397 -2.27 -29.96 1.08
CA LEU A 397 -0.81 -29.96 1.11
C LEU A 397 -0.34 -29.91 2.57
N ALA A 398 0.66 -30.71 2.91
CA ALA A 398 1.29 -30.66 4.23
C ALA A 398 1.99 -29.31 4.47
N SER A 399 2.45 -28.67 3.40
CA SER A 399 3.01 -27.32 3.39
C SER A 399 2.42 -26.55 2.19
N PRO A 400 1.36 -25.76 2.39
CA PRO A 400 0.77 -24.98 1.32
C PRO A 400 1.79 -23.95 0.79
N THR A 401 1.99 -23.92 -0.52
CA THR A 401 2.78 -22.87 -1.17
C THR A 401 1.90 -21.63 -1.30
N ILE A 402 2.28 -20.55 -0.63
CA ILE A 402 1.66 -19.24 -0.83
C ILE A 402 2.61 -18.48 -1.75
N LEU A 403 2.21 -18.30 -3.02
CA LEU A 403 2.87 -17.30 -3.85
C LEU A 403 2.26 -15.95 -3.45
N ALA A 404 3.07 -15.05 -2.89
CA ALA A 404 2.71 -13.65 -2.86
C ALA A 404 2.52 -13.19 -4.32
N LEU A 405 1.36 -12.61 -4.63
CA LEU A 405 1.09 -12.00 -5.93
C LEU A 405 1.81 -10.66 -6.02
#